data_AF-A0A1B1ZMG3-F1
#
_entry.id   AF-A0A1B1ZMG3-F1
#
_cell.length_a   1.000
_cell.length_b   1.000
_cell.length_c   1.000
_cell.angle_alpha   90.00
_cell.angle_beta   90.00
_cell.angle_gamma   90.00
#
_symmetry.space_group_name_H-M   'P 1'
#
loop_
_entity.id
_entity.type
_entity.pdbx_description
1 polymer ?
#
loop_
_entity_poly.entity_id
_entity_poly.type
_entity_poly.pdbx_seq_one_letter_code
_entity_poly.pdbx_strand_id
1 'polypeptide(L)'
;MTHPTDRAVVLVARPTPAGLDERALRRLAGAVAGRVPDSVHVAHLDHEAPSLHDVLDELAAAGAASVLVLALAVPADRYLTSWIAKAVANWRETRASTLAIRQADGLTDLPGVADAVSDLVASGGRPVTASPAGFRSPAWSDLEIPDRHLLVCRGPRCTAHGAGATQRALADASRGTGTQVTGMSCIGPCNLGPLVIEHPTGQWHQHVDTKRAEALAADLP
;
A
#
# COMPACT_ATOMS: atom_id res chain seq x y z
N MET A 1 42.33 -5.66 5.64
CA MET A 1 41.11 -5.80 6.47
C MET A 1 40.30 -4.54 6.22
N THR A 2 39.31 -4.62 5.33
CA THR A 2 38.37 -3.53 5.06
C THR A 2 37.53 -3.35 6.30
N HIS A 3 37.66 -2.23 7.00
CA HIS A 3 36.70 -1.87 8.02
C HIS A 3 35.32 -1.82 7.36
N PRO A 4 34.27 -2.42 7.95
CA PRO A 4 32.90 -2.11 7.56
C PRO A 4 32.79 -0.59 7.56
N THR A 5 32.20 -0.02 6.52
CA THR A 5 31.86 1.40 6.56
C THR A 5 30.97 1.63 7.80
N ASP A 6 31.21 2.68 8.58
CA ASP A 6 30.34 3.08 9.72
C ASP A 6 28.92 3.51 9.28
N ARG A 7 28.54 3.20 8.03
CA ARG A 7 27.30 3.54 7.38
C ARG A 7 26.49 2.29 7.08
N ALA A 8 25.22 2.31 7.47
CA ALA A 8 24.24 1.28 7.13
C ALA A 8 23.28 1.76 6.03
N VAL A 9 22.75 0.83 5.24
CA VAL A 9 21.69 1.06 4.26
C VAL A 9 20.41 0.39 4.74
N VAL A 10 19.31 1.13 4.78
CA VAL A 10 17.98 0.61 5.12
C VAL A 10 17.08 0.69 3.89
N LEU A 11 16.67 -0.46 3.39
CA LEU A 11 15.67 -0.60 2.34
C LEU A 11 14.28 -0.58 2.99
N VAL A 12 13.50 0.48 2.73
CA VAL A 12 12.15 0.65 3.28
C VAL A 12 11.13 0.18 2.27
N ALA A 13 10.51 -0.96 2.55
CA ALA A 13 9.36 -1.44 1.79
C ALA A 13 8.05 -0.89 2.37
N ARG A 14 7.03 -0.77 1.53
CA ARG A 14 5.66 -0.44 1.94
C ARG A 14 4.75 -1.62 1.62
N PRO A 15 4.49 -2.53 2.57
CA PRO A 15 3.53 -3.61 2.36
C PRO A 15 2.12 -3.04 2.13
N THR A 16 1.28 -3.81 1.45
CA THR A 16 -0.14 -3.48 1.32
C THR A 16 -0.93 -4.31 2.33
N PRO A 17 -2.24 -4.07 2.54
CA PRO A 17 -3.09 -5.01 3.28
C PRO A 17 -3.10 -6.44 2.71
N ALA A 18 -2.70 -6.61 1.45
CA ALA A 18 -2.50 -7.92 0.83
C ALA A 18 -1.13 -8.55 1.13
N GLY A 19 -0.32 -7.90 1.96
CA GLY A 19 1.05 -8.25 2.29
C GLY A 19 2.05 -7.86 1.21
N LEU A 20 3.28 -8.31 1.40
CA LEU A 20 4.43 -8.10 0.51
C LEU A 20 5.05 -9.46 0.14
N ASP A 21 5.65 -9.59 -1.04
CA ASP A 21 6.53 -10.73 -1.32
C ASP A 21 7.85 -10.58 -0.57
N GLU A 22 7.86 -10.94 0.71
CA GLU A 22 9.06 -10.89 1.55
C GLU A 22 10.22 -11.73 1.00
N ARG A 23 9.93 -12.82 0.26
CA ARG A 23 10.99 -13.66 -0.29
C ARG A 23 11.72 -12.92 -1.40
N ALA A 24 10.99 -12.21 -2.26
CA ALA A 24 11.57 -11.33 -3.26
C ALA A 24 12.33 -10.16 -2.62
N LEU A 25 11.80 -9.58 -1.53
CA LEU A 25 12.49 -8.50 -0.82
C LEU A 25 13.82 -8.97 -0.22
N ARG A 26 13.82 -10.14 0.44
CA ARG A 26 15.05 -10.74 1.00
C ARG A 26 16.08 -11.07 -0.09
N ARG A 27 15.63 -11.56 -1.25
CA ARG A 27 16.53 -11.80 -2.40
C ARG A 27 17.15 -10.50 -2.89
N LEU A 28 16.35 -9.45 -3.08
CA LEU A 28 16.84 -8.14 -3.50
C LEU A 28 17.84 -7.58 -2.47
N ALA A 29 17.50 -7.60 -1.18
CA ALA A 29 18.38 -7.15 -0.11
C ALA A 29 19.72 -7.89 -0.11
N GLY A 30 19.71 -9.21 -0.24
CA GLY A 30 20.93 -10.02 -0.36
C GLY A 30 21.74 -9.71 -1.63
N ALA A 31 21.06 -9.49 -2.75
CA ALA A 31 21.72 -9.10 -4.00
C ALA A 31 22.38 -7.71 -3.90
N VAL A 32 21.75 -6.76 -3.23
CA VAL A 32 22.31 -5.41 -2.98
C VAL A 32 23.48 -5.51 -2.00
N ALA A 33 23.36 -6.28 -0.92
CA ALA A 33 24.43 -6.49 0.06
C ALA A 33 25.71 -7.06 -0.58
N GLY A 34 25.59 -7.88 -1.65
CA GLY A 34 26.74 -8.36 -2.41
C GLY A 34 27.42 -7.31 -3.31
N ARG A 35 26.85 -6.11 -3.45
CA ARG A 35 27.30 -5.05 -4.37
C ARG A 35 27.78 -3.79 -3.66
N VAL A 36 27.48 -3.62 -2.38
CA VAL A 36 27.84 -2.44 -1.59
C VAL A 36 28.67 -2.84 -0.37
N PRO A 37 29.60 -1.99 0.09
CA PRO A 37 30.39 -2.26 1.29
C PRO A 37 29.59 -2.05 2.59
N ASP A 38 28.47 -1.32 2.52
CA ASP A 38 27.59 -1.00 3.64
C ASP A 38 26.78 -2.24 4.10
N SER A 39 26.46 -2.32 5.39
CA SER A 39 25.48 -3.30 5.87
C SER A 39 24.08 -2.95 5.36
N VAL A 40 23.32 -3.94 4.89
CA VAL A 40 21.99 -3.74 4.28
C VAL A 40 20.90 -4.34 5.16
N HIS A 41 19.91 -3.53 5.51
CA HIS A 41 18.79 -3.87 6.39
C HIS A 41 17.47 -3.61 5.68
N VAL A 42 16.41 -4.26 6.14
CA VAL A 42 15.05 -4.12 5.59
C VAL A 42 14.14 -3.62 6.69
N ALA A 43 13.35 -2.59 6.39
CA ALA A 43 12.31 -2.08 7.27
C ALA A 43 10.99 -1.90 6.52
N HIS A 44 9.88 -1.81 7.26
CA HIS A 44 8.55 -1.55 6.72
C HIS A 44 8.02 -0.21 7.23
N LEU A 45 7.34 0.53 6.36
CA LEU A 45 6.74 1.81 6.72
C LEU A 45 5.39 1.66 7.44
N ASP A 46 4.63 0.63 7.07
CA ASP A 46 3.29 0.32 7.55
C ASP A 46 3.08 -1.20 7.55
N HIS A 47 1.97 -1.67 8.13
CA HIS A 47 1.41 -3.04 8.17
C HIS A 47 2.27 -4.22 8.68
N GLU A 48 3.59 -4.23 8.50
CA GLU A 48 4.50 -5.34 8.81
C GLU A 48 5.63 -4.88 9.75
N ALA A 49 6.36 -5.86 10.30
CA ALA A 49 7.53 -5.66 11.15
C ALA A 49 8.80 -6.27 10.52
N PRO A 50 10.02 -5.78 10.87
CA PRO A 50 10.28 -4.64 11.74
C PRO A 50 9.90 -3.32 11.05
N SER A 51 9.45 -2.36 11.84
CA SER A 51 9.18 -0.99 11.36
C SER A 51 10.49 -0.24 11.08
N LEU A 52 10.41 0.88 10.36
CA LEU A 52 11.56 1.77 10.21
C LEU A 52 12.14 2.23 11.56
N HIS A 53 11.29 2.45 12.56
CA HIS A 53 11.75 2.83 13.89
C HIS A 53 12.53 1.71 14.57
N ASP A 54 12.03 0.48 14.50
CA ASP A 54 12.70 -0.68 15.12
C ASP A 54 14.11 -0.88 14.54
N VAL A 55 14.26 -0.82 13.21
CA VAL A 55 15.56 -0.98 12.55
C VAL A 55 16.52 0.17 12.87
N LEU A 56 16.03 1.41 12.98
CA LEU A 56 16.86 2.55 13.35
C LEU A 56 17.35 2.47 14.80
N ASP A 57 16.51 2.00 15.72
CA ASP A 57 16.88 1.78 17.12
C ASP A 57 17.94 0.67 17.25
N GLU A 58 17.77 -0.44 16.53
CA GLU A 58 18.75 -1.53 16.46
C GLU A 58 20.11 -1.05 15.91
N LEU A 59 20.11 -0.25 14.83
CA LEU A 59 21.32 0.31 14.23
C LEU A 59 22.02 1.31 15.16
N ALA A 60 21.25 2.13 15.88
CA ALA A 60 21.80 3.06 16.85
C ALA A 60 22.46 2.31 18.03
N ALA A 61 21.80 1.28 18.55
CA ALA A 61 22.35 0.42 19.61
C ALA A 61 23.61 -0.34 19.16
N ALA A 62 23.69 -0.71 17.87
CA ALA A 62 24.85 -1.35 17.26
C ALA A 62 26.00 -0.37 16.93
N GLY A 63 25.83 0.93 17.16
CA GLY A 63 26.87 1.94 16.98
C GLY A 63 27.06 2.45 15.55
N ALA A 64 26.05 2.34 14.68
CA ALA A 64 26.13 2.90 13.32
C ALA A 64 26.29 4.43 13.37
N ALA A 65 27.30 4.98 12.69
CA ALA A 65 27.55 6.42 12.68
C ALA A 65 26.70 7.17 11.65
N SER A 66 26.19 6.47 10.62
CA SER A 66 25.28 7.04 9.63
C SER A 66 24.36 5.99 8.98
N VAL A 67 23.19 6.42 8.50
CA VAL A 67 22.20 5.55 7.85
C VAL A 67 21.70 6.19 6.55
N LEU A 68 21.72 5.43 5.45
CA LEU A 68 21.09 5.79 4.18
C LEU A 68 19.77 5.02 4.02
N VAL A 69 18.65 5.74 3.92
CA VAL A 69 17.31 5.16 3.78
C VAL A 69 16.85 5.24 2.33
N LEU A 70 16.52 4.10 1.73
CA LEU A 70 16.00 4.00 0.37
C LEU A 70 14.54 3.56 0.40
N ALA A 71 13.65 4.39 -0.13
CA ALA A 71 12.25 4.01 -0.31
C ALA A 71 12.11 3.06 -1.50
N LEU A 72 11.57 1.87 -1.27
CA LEU A 72 11.26 0.90 -2.31
C LEU A 72 9.74 0.78 -2.49
N ALA A 73 9.29 1.00 -3.72
CA ALA A 73 7.98 0.54 -4.20
C ALA A 73 8.07 -0.88 -4.81
N VAL A 74 9.03 -1.68 -4.32
CA VAL A 74 9.27 -3.07 -4.67
C VAL A 74 9.65 -3.85 -3.40
N PRO A 75 9.31 -5.14 -3.30
CA PRO A 75 8.53 -5.91 -4.26
C PRO A 75 7.07 -5.50 -4.36
N ALA A 76 6.44 -6.00 -5.42
CA ALA A 76 5.00 -5.98 -5.54
C ALA A 76 4.33 -6.63 -4.31
N ASP A 77 3.05 -6.35 -4.13
CA ASP A 77 2.24 -7.09 -3.18
C ASP A 77 2.34 -8.60 -3.47
N ARG A 78 2.25 -9.42 -2.42
CA ARG A 78 2.45 -10.88 -2.47
C ARG A 78 1.58 -11.56 -3.52
N TYR A 79 0.37 -11.07 -3.71
CA TYR A 79 -0.64 -11.69 -4.53
C TYR A 79 -0.84 -11.01 -5.88
N LEU A 80 -0.17 -9.89 -6.16
CA LEU A 80 -0.45 -8.97 -7.27
C LEU A 80 -0.43 -9.73 -8.59
N THR A 81 0.62 -10.54 -8.78
CA THR A 81 0.78 -11.34 -9.99
C THR A 81 -0.42 -12.26 -10.21
N SER A 82 -0.82 -12.98 -9.16
CA SER A 82 -1.96 -13.90 -9.22
C SER A 82 -3.31 -13.18 -9.36
N TRP A 83 -3.47 -11.99 -8.78
CA TRP A 83 -4.70 -11.21 -8.87
C TRP A 83 -4.87 -10.56 -10.23
N ILE A 84 -3.80 -10.08 -10.86
CA ILE A 84 -3.85 -9.57 -12.24
C ILE A 84 -4.35 -10.68 -13.17
N ALA A 85 -3.76 -11.88 -13.09
CA ALA A 85 -4.19 -13.02 -13.88
C ALA A 85 -5.68 -13.36 -13.67
N LYS A 86 -6.13 -13.41 -12.41
CA LYS A 86 -7.54 -13.67 -12.06
C LYS A 86 -8.49 -12.56 -12.52
N ALA A 87 -8.10 -11.30 -12.38
CA ALA A 87 -8.90 -10.16 -12.83
C ALA A 87 -9.05 -10.15 -14.35
N VAL A 88 -7.97 -10.47 -15.08
CA VAL A 88 -8.00 -10.64 -16.54
C VAL A 88 -8.88 -11.81 -16.94
N ALA A 89 -8.82 -12.95 -16.24
CA ALA A 89 -9.69 -14.10 -16.50
C ALA A 89 -11.18 -13.74 -16.33
N ASN A 90 -11.54 -13.10 -15.21
CA ASN A 90 -12.89 -12.61 -14.97
C ASN A 90 -13.33 -11.56 -16.01
N TRP A 91 -12.42 -10.66 -16.41
CA TRP A 91 -12.71 -9.67 -17.45
C TRP A 91 -13.02 -10.32 -18.80
N ARG A 92 -12.29 -11.38 -19.18
CA ARG A 92 -12.53 -12.13 -20.43
C ARG A 92 -13.91 -12.79 -20.43
N GLU A 93 -14.27 -13.44 -19.33
CA GLU A 93 -15.59 -14.07 -19.18
C GLU A 93 -16.73 -13.05 -19.30
N THR A 94 -16.56 -11.87 -18.71
CA THR A 94 -17.61 -10.84 -18.66
C THR A 94 -17.76 -9.99 -19.94
N ARG A 95 -16.82 -10.06 -20.90
CA ARG A 95 -16.78 -9.14 -22.07
C ARG A 95 -16.59 -9.80 -23.43
N ALA A 96 -16.60 -11.13 -23.51
CA ALA A 96 -16.50 -11.90 -24.77
C ALA A 96 -15.43 -11.37 -25.75
N SER A 97 -14.25 -11.00 -25.22
CA SER A 97 -13.19 -10.33 -25.98
C SER A 97 -12.10 -11.30 -26.44
N THR A 98 -11.57 -11.09 -27.65
CA THR A 98 -10.44 -11.83 -28.23
C THR A 98 -9.08 -11.20 -27.94
N LEU A 99 -9.02 -10.17 -27.08
CA LEU A 99 -7.80 -9.42 -26.78
C LEU A 99 -6.72 -10.31 -26.14
N ALA A 100 -5.56 -10.38 -26.79
CA ALA A 100 -4.37 -11.04 -26.28
C ALA A 100 -3.73 -10.20 -25.16
N ILE A 101 -3.74 -10.72 -23.93
CA ILE A 101 -3.17 -10.05 -22.75
C ILE A 101 -2.07 -10.97 -22.21
N ARG A 102 -0.87 -10.41 -22.07
CA ARG A 102 0.31 -11.08 -21.48
C ARG A 102 0.73 -10.31 -20.23
N GLN A 103 1.18 -11.05 -19.23
CA GLN A 103 1.73 -10.51 -18.01
C GLN A 103 3.22 -10.86 -17.95
N ALA A 104 4.05 -9.87 -17.62
CA ALA A 104 5.48 -10.07 -17.40
C ALA A 104 5.75 -10.45 -15.93
N ASP A 105 6.95 -10.96 -15.67
CA ASP A 105 7.45 -11.21 -14.31
C ASP A 105 7.68 -9.90 -13.54
N GLY A 106 7.83 -10.01 -12.22
CA GLY A 106 8.02 -8.87 -11.33
C GLY A 106 9.40 -8.21 -11.49
N LEU A 107 9.42 -6.88 -11.37
CA LEU A 107 10.63 -6.07 -11.46
C LEU A 107 11.71 -6.50 -10.45
N THR A 108 11.32 -6.90 -9.24
CA THR A 108 12.22 -7.16 -8.11
C THR A 108 13.25 -8.25 -8.35
N ASP A 109 12.94 -9.23 -9.20
CA ASP A 109 13.84 -10.35 -9.49
C ASP A 109 14.77 -10.09 -10.68
N LEU A 110 14.67 -8.93 -11.34
CA LEU A 110 15.56 -8.58 -12.43
C LEU A 110 16.96 -8.21 -11.92
N PRO A 111 18.04 -8.77 -12.48
CA PRO A 111 19.42 -8.51 -12.04
C PRO A 111 19.78 -7.01 -12.00
N GLY A 112 19.32 -6.24 -12.99
CA GLY A 112 19.59 -4.81 -13.08
C GLY A 112 18.92 -3.96 -11.98
N VAL A 113 17.94 -4.50 -11.25
CA VAL A 113 17.33 -3.76 -10.12
C VAL A 113 18.27 -3.69 -8.95
N ALA A 114 19.01 -4.76 -8.65
CA ALA A 114 20.03 -4.71 -7.62
C ALA A 114 21.13 -3.71 -7.98
N ASP A 115 21.55 -3.69 -9.25
CA ASP A 115 22.54 -2.73 -9.75
C ASP A 115 22.03 -1.28 -9.61
N ALA A 116 20.80 -0.99 -10.03
CA ALA A 116 20.20 0.33 -9.89
C ALA A 116 20.06 0.77 -8.41
N VAL A 117 19.74 -0.15 -7.50
CA VAL A 117 19.70 0.14 -6.06
C VAL A 117 21.11 0.42 -5.54
N SER A 118 22.13 -0.32 -5.98
CA SER A 118 23.53 -0.06 -5.63
C SER A 118 24.02 1.30 -6.14
N ASP A 119 23.63 1.71 -7.35
CA ASP A 119 23.92 3.05 -7.89
C ASP A 119 23.30 4.14 -7.01
N LEU A 120 22.08 3.92 -6.50
CA LEU A 120 21.45 4.83 -5.53
C LEU A 120 22.22 4.88 -4.20
N VAL A 121 22.74 3.76 -3.71
CA VAL A 121 23.61 3.75 -2.52
C VAL A 121 24.88 4.56 -2.74
N ALA A 122 25.51 4.39 -3.91
CA ALA A 122 26.72 5.12 -4.29
C ALA A 122 26.48 6.63 -4.41
N SER A 123 25.27 7.05 -4.80
CA SER A 123 24.90 8.47 -4.88
C SER A 123 24.88 9.20 -3.53
N GLY A 124 24.87 8.48 -2.41
CA GLY A 124 24.98 9.04 -1.05
C GLY A 124 23.71 9.71 -0.51
N GLY A 125 22.68 9.91 -1.33
CA GLY A 125 21.40 10.47 -0.90
C GLY A 125 21.45 11.97 -0.55
N ARG A 126 20.49 12.43 0.25
CA ARG A 126 20.41 13.82 0.74
C ARG A 126 20.10 13.82 2.24
N PRO A 127 20.55 14.83 3.00
CA PRO A 127 20.21 14.95 4.42
C PRO A 127 18.69 15.01 4.64
N VAL A 128 18.20 14.33 5.68
CA VAL A 128 16.80 14.45 6.13
C VAL A 128 16.68 15.71 6.98
N THR A 129 16.07 16.76 6.41
CA THR A 129 15.85 18.05 7.09
C THR A 129 14.37 18.32 7.38
N ALA A 130 13.50 17.32 7.21
CA ALA A 130 12.08 17.45 7.46
C ALA A 130 11.79 17.62 8.97
N SER A 131 10.82 18.48 9.30
CA SER A 131 10.39 18.66 10.69
C SER A 131 9.51 17.48 11.14
N PRO A 132 9.70 16.97 12.37
CA PRO A 132 8.80 15.96 12.94
C PRO A 132 7.37 16.47 13.14
N ALA A 133 7.14 17.79 13.07
CA ALA A 133 5.80 18.37 13.14
C ALA A 133 4.88 17.91 12.01
N GLY A 134 5.42 17.44 10.86
CA GLY A 134 4.58 16.83 9.81
C GLY A 134 4.05 15.44 10.16
N PHE A 135 4.64 14.79 11.16
CA PHE A 135 4.26 13.45 11.63
C PHE A 135 3.24 13.49 12.78
N ARG A 136 2.90 14.67 13.30
CA ARG A 136 1.98 14.84 14.42
C ARG A 136 1.11 16.06 14.17
N SER A 137 -0.19 15.98 14.45
CA SER A 137 -1.06 17.15 14.43
C SER A 137 -1.95 17.16 15.67
N PRO A 138 -2.10 18.31 16.36
CA PRO A 138 -3.12 18.45 17.40
C PRO A 138 -4.52 18.10 16.89
N ALA A 139 -4.82 18.41 15.61
CA ALA A 139 -6.10 18.06 14.98
C ALA A 139 -6.33 16.54 14.85
N TRP A 140 -5.33 15.70 15.10
CA TRP A 140 -5.48 14.25 15.16
C TRP A 140 -5.65 13.74 16.60
N SER A 141 -5.77 14.65 17.57
CA SER A 141 -5.98 14.33 19.00
C SER A 141 -7.43 14.52 19.43
N ASP A 142 -8.24 15.21 18.63
CA ASP A 142 -9.67 15.37 18.84
C ASP A 142 -10.44 14.38 17.95
N LEU A 143 -11.20 13.48 18.59
CA LEU A 143 -12.02 12.50 17.88
C LEU A 143 -13.33 13.14 17.43
N GLU A 144 -13.35 13.66 16.22
CA GLU A 144 -14.58 14.10 15.54
C GLU A 144 -15.31 12.89 14.96
N ILE A 145 -16.48 12.55 15.52
CA ILE A 145 -17.29 11.42 15.07
C ILE A 145 -18.29 11.93 14.03
N PRO A 146 -18.25 11.45 12.76
CA PRO A 146 -19.25 11.83 11.78
C PRO A 146 -20.62 11.23 12.15
N ASP A 147 -21.70 11.98 11.88
CA ASP A 147 -23.09 11.54 12.13
C ASP A 147 -23.39 10.22 11.42
N ARG A 148 -22.80 10.07 10.22
CA ARG A 148 -22.92 8.90 9.37
C ARG A 148 -21.61 8.59 8.68
N HIS A 149 -21.22 7.32 8.64
CA HIS A 149 -19.99 6.89 7.98
C HIS A 149 -20.26 5.77 6.99
N LEU A 150 -20.01 6.04 5.71
CA LEU A 150 -20.14 5.06 4.63
C LEU A 150 -18.77 4.48 4.30
N LEU A 151 -18.60 3.20 4.65
CA LEU A 151 -17.36 2.45 4.53
C LEU A 151 -17.39 1.59 3.26
N VAL A 152 -16.61 1.96 2.25
CA VAL A 152 -16.64 1.36 0.90
C VAL A 152 -15.55 0.31 0.75
N CYS A 153 -15.90 -0.92 0.38
CA CYS A 153 -14.90 -1.95 0.08
C CYS A 153 -14.14 -1.62 -1.22
N ARG A 154 -12.81 -1.43 -1.13
CA ARG A 154 -11.93 -1.14 -2.28
C ARG A 154 -10.99 -2.30 -2.64
N GLY A 155 -11.26 -3.49 -2.11
CA GLY A 155 -10.57 -4.72 -2.51
C GLY A 155 -10.67 -5.02 -4.01
N PRO A 156 -9.80 -5.90 -4.55
CA PRO A 156 -9.63 -6.07 -6.00
C PRO A 156 -10.92 -6.48 -6.73
N ARG A 157 -11.73 -7.35 -6.12
CA ARG A 157 -13.01 -7.82 -6.69
C ARG A 157 -14.09 -6.74 -6.69
N CYS A 158 -14.29 -6.04 -5.57
CA CYS A 158 -15.22 -4.89 -5.54
C CYS A 158 -14.77 -3.80 -6.53
N THR A 159 -13.47 -3.56 -6.67
CA THR A 159 -12.93 -2.65 -7.70
C THR A 159 -13.25 -3.13 -9.11
N ALA A 160 -13.09 -4.43 -9.41
CA ALA A 160 -13.50 -5.01 -10.69
C ALA A 160 -15.02 -4.90 -10.93
N HIS A 161 -15.83 -4.89 -9.87
CA HIS A 161 -17.28 -4.66 -9.92
C HIS A 161 -17.68 -3.17 -9.90
N GLY A 162 -16.73 -2.23 -9.96
CA GLY A 162 -17.03 -0.80 -10.09
C GLY A 162 -16.94 0.03 -8.82
N ALA A 163 -16.42 -0.50 -7.71
CA ALA A 163 -16.35 0.21 -6.42
C ALA A 163 -15.60 1.55 -6.45
N GLY A 164 -14.75 1.79 -7.47
CA GLY A 164 -14.10 3.09 -7.66
C GLY A 164 -15.08 4.18 -8.11
N ALA A 165 -16.03 3.84 -8.96
CA ALA A 165 -17.12 4.74 -9.33
C ALA A 165 -18.09 4.92 -8.16
N THR A 166 -18.42 3.84 -7.43
CA THR A 166 -19.23 3.88 -6.21
C THR A 166 -18.66 4.84 -5.17
N GLN A 167 -17.36 4.74 -4.84
CA GLN A 167 -16.72 5.63 -3.86
C GLN A 167 -16.80 7.10 -4.28
N ARG A 168 -16.54 7.40 -5.56
CA ARG A 168 -16.61 8.78 -6.07
C ARG A 168 -18.04 9.32 -5.99
N ALA A 169 -19.03 8.56 -6.46
CA ALA A 169 -20.43 8.97 -6.40
C ALA A 169 -20.90 9.24 -4.95
N LEU A 170 -20.52 8.39 -4.00
CA LEU A 170 -20.79 8.62 -2.57
C LEU A 170 -20.11 9.90 -2.07
N ALA A 171 -18.79 10.03 -2.27
CA ALA A 171 -18.05 11.19 -1.79
C ALA A 171 -18.55 12.50 -2.41
N ASP A 172 -18.95 12.46 -3.68
CA ASP A 172 -19.49 13.62 -4.40
C ASP A 172 -20.85 14.05 -3.85
N ALA A 173 -21.74 13.09 -3.58
CA ALA A 173 -23.08 13.32 -3.05
C ALA A 173 -23.08 13.67 -1.54
N SER A 174 -22.07 13.25 -0.78
CA SER A 174 -21.92 13.56 0.65
C SER A 174 -21.21 14.90 0.93
N ARG A 175 -20.83 15.68 -0.09
CA ARG A 175 -20.20 16.98 0.12
C ARG A 175 -21.13 17.94 0.87
N GLY A 176 -20.61 18.54 1.94
CA GLY A 176 -21.35 19.52 2.75
C GLY A 176 -22.41 18.88 3.67
N THR A 177 -22.44 17.56 3.78
CA THR A 177 -23.27 16.84 4.77
C THR A 177 -22.40 16.38 5.94
N GLY A 178 -23.03 15.87 7.01
CA GLY A 178 -22.34 15.19 8.12
C GLY A 178 -21.88 13.75 7.79
N THR A 179 -21.97 13.32 6.52
CA THR A 179 -21.61 11.96 6.11
C THR A 179 -20.15 11.88 5.68
N GLN A 180 -19.37 11.05 6.37
CA GLN A 180 -18.02 10.69 5.95
C GLN A 180 -18.03 9.47 5.05
N VAL A 181 -17.22 9.48 3.98
CA VAL A 181 -17.03 8.33 3.10
C VAL A 181 -15.59 7.86 3.19
N THR A 182 -15.36 6.58 3.47
CA THR A 182 -14.00 6.04 3.62
C THR A 182 -13.83 4.72 2.88
N GLY A 183 -12.75 4.61 2.12
CA GLY A 183 -12.37 3.36 1.47
C GLY A 183 -11.70 2.40 2.45
N MET A 184 -12.07 1.13 2.39
CA MET A 184 -11.51 0.04 3.19
C MET A 184 -10.85 -1.02 2.31
N SER A 185 -10.05 -1.87 2.94
CA SER A 185 -9.56 -3.11 2.33
C SER A 185 -10.70 -4.10 2.05
N CYS A 186 -10.37 -5.28 1.54
CA CYS A 186 -11.37 -6.31 1.21
C CYS A 186 -12.08 -6.81 2.48
N ILE A 187 -13.40 -6.63 2.54
CA ILE A 187 -14.23 -7.12 3.67
C ILE A 187 -15.01 -8.40 3.37
N GLY A 188 -15.16 -8.78 2.08
CA GLY A 188 -16.02 -9.90 1.66
C GLY A 188 -17.50 -9.72 2.07
N PRO A 189 -18.41 -10.60 1.61
CA PRO A 189 -18.27 -11.59 0.54
C PRO A 189 -18.19 -10.92 -0.85
N CYS A 190 -17.22 -11.32 -1.67
CA CYS A 190 -16.83 -10.51 -2.82
C CYS A 190 -17.78 -10.54 -4.02
N ASN A 191 -18.56 -11.61 -4.18
CA ASN A 191 -19.51 -11.74 -5.30
C ASN A 191 -20.69 -10.77 -5.18
N LEU A 192 -20.91 -10.20 -4.00
CA LEU A 192 -21.97 -9.22 -3.72
C LEU A 192 -21.46 -7.76 -3.87
N GLY A 193 -20.25 -7.59 -4.38
CA GLY A 193 -19.63 -6.27 -4.54
C GLY A 193 -20.27 -5.42 -5.65
N PRO A 194 -20.06 -4.08 -5.62
CA PRO A 194 -19.43 -3.29 -4.56
C PRO A 194 -20.20 -3.32 -3.23
N LEU A 195 -19.46 -3.40 -2.13
CA LEU A 195 -20.01 -3.41 -0.77
C LEU A 195 -19.81 -2.07 -0.07
N VAL A 196 -20.82 -1.61 0.66
CA VAL A 196 -20.76 -0.44 1.53
C VAL A 196 -21.35 -0.81 2.89
N ILE A 197 -20.65 -0.51 3.98
CA ILE A 197 -21.18 -0.62 5.35
C ILE A 197 -21.50 0.77 5.85
N GLU A 198 -22.68 0.95 6.42
CA GLU A 198 -23.07 2.18 7.09
C GLU A 198 -22.83 2.06 8.60
N HIS A 199 -22.21 3.08 9.20
CA HIS A 199 -22.08 3.25 10.65
C HIS A 199 -22.81 4.52 11.08
N PRO A 200 -23.53 4.52 12.22
CA PRO A 200 -23.51 3.49 13.28
C PRO A 200 -24.50 2.32 13.08
N THR A 201 -25.37 2.38 12.09
CA THR A 201 -26.47 1.40 11.93
C THR A 201 -25.99 -0.04 11.69
N GLY A 202 -24.78 -0.21 11.15
CA GLY A 202 -24.20 -1.50 10.80
C GLY A 202 -24.81 -2.11 9.54
N GLN A 203 -25.59 -1.35 8.77
CA GLN A 203 -26.26 -1.86 7.57
C GLN A 203 -25.27 -2.18 6.45
N TRP A 204 -25.52 -3.28 5.74
CA TRP A 204 -24.72 -3.72 4.60
C TRP A 204 -25.47 -3.48 3.31
N HIS A 205 -24.85 -2.73 2.40
CA HIS A 205 -25.34 -2.49 1.06
C HIS A 205 -24.49 -3.27 0.05
N GLN A 206 -25.18 -3.99 -0.83
CA GLN A 206 -24.59 -4.89 -1.83
C GLN A 206 -24.87 -4.35 -3.22
N HIS A 207 -24.04 -4.74 -4.19
CA HIS A 207 -24.16 -4.34 -5.60
C HIS A 207 -24.35 -2.83 -5.78
N VAL A 208 -23.65 -2.02 -4.97
CA VAL A 208 -23.82 -0.57 -4.96
C VAL A 208 -23.17 0.04 -6.20
N ASP A 209 -23.94 0.20 -7.27
CA ASP A 209 -23.54 0.98 -8.44
C ASP A 209 -23.60 2.50 -8.16
N THR A 210 -23.31 3.32 -9.17
CA THR A 210 -23.30 4.79 -9.01
C THR A 210 -24.67 5.35 -8.67
N LYS A 211 -25.74 4.82 -9.26
CA LYS A 211 -27.10 5.29 -9.00
C LYS A 211 -27.54 4.94 -7.58
N ARG A 212 -27.23 3.72 -7.12
CA ARG A 212 -27.53 3.31 -5.75
C ARG A 212 -26.66 4.07 -4.74
N ALA A 213 -25.42 4.39 -5.09
CA ALA A 213 -24.56 5.26 -4.28
C ALA A 213 -25.17 6.65 -4.09
N GLU A 214 -25.60 7.31 -5.15
CA GLU A 214 -26.25 8.63 -5.06
C GLU A 214 -27.49 8.60 -4.18
N ALA A 215 -28.35 7.59 -4.35
CA ALA A 215 -29.53 7.40 -3.50
C ALA A 215 -29.14 7.15 -2.03
N LEU A 216 -28.15 6.29 -1.79
CA LEU A 216 -27.69 5.98 -0.43
C LEU A 216 -27.13 7.20 0.28
N ALA A 217 -26.39 8.07 -0.42
CA ALA A 217 -25.85 9.30 0.15
C ALA A 217 -26.93 10.36 0.43
N ALA A 218 -28.01 10.38 -0.37
CA ALA A 218 -29.15 11.28 -0.20
C ALA A 218 -30.10 10.86 0.93
N ASP A 219 -30.12 9.58 1.29
CA ASP A 219 -30.82 9.05 2.46
C ASP A 219 -30.16 9.62 3.73
N LEU A 220 -30.62 10.78 4.19
CA LEU A 220 -30.19 11.34 5.47
C LEU A 220 -30.76 10.47 6.61
N PRO A 221 -29.99 10.27 7.70
CA PRO A 221 -30.45 9.50 8.86
C PRO A 221 -31.67 10.13 9.55
#